data_AF-A0A7C3G906-F1
#
_entry.id   AF-A0A7C3G906-F1
#
_cell.length_a   1.000
_cell.length_b   1.000
_cell.length_c   1.000
_cell.angle_alpha   90.00
_cell.angle_beta   90.00
_cell.angle_gamma   90.00
#
_symmetry.space_group_name_H-M   'P 1'
#
loop_
_entity.id
_entity.type
_entity.pdbx_description
1 polymer ?
#
loop_
_entity_poly.entity_id
_entity_poly.type
_entity_poly.pdbx_seq_one_letter_code
_entity_poly.pdbx_strand_id
1 'polypeptide(L)'
;MALRGKGQPARLVFEYNFATGDDPATPAIERFDDLYPAGHDGFGLPDPIPWSGTQTLGAVLEWTALGEWSFAAGGRSIGRAGEGGGRLLGWQASGFARWEFATGWQLCFSYSRMAAAAAAYFGGARHAFTAGIRRRIGGL
;
A
#
# COMPACT_ATOMS: atom_id res chain seq x y z
N MET A 1 1.12 -14.67 32.86
CA MET A 1 1.76 -14.57 31.52
C MET A 1 1.00 -15.51 30.60
N ALA A 2 -0.02 -15.02 29.91
CA ALA A 2 -0.88 -15.84 29.07
C ALA A 2 -0.16 -16.16 27.74
N LEU A 3 -0.07 -17.43 27.40
CA LEU A 3 0.43 -17.93 26.12
C LEU A 3 -0.42 -17.32 24.98
N ARG A 4 0.10 -16.29 24.29
CA ARG A 4 -0.55 -15.68 23.14
C ARG A 4 -0.51 -16.66 21.97
N GLY A 5 -1.66 -17.29 21.75
CA GLY A 5 -2.30 -17.64 20.47
C GLY A 5 -1.44 -18.23 19.35
N LYS A 6 -1.86 -19.40 18.84
CA LYS A 6 -1.49 -19.93 17.52
C LYS A 6 -1.42 -18.76 16.52
N GLY A 7 -0.26 -18.57 15.88
CA GLY A 7 -0.07 -17.52 14.89
C GLY A 7 -1.23 -17.53 13.88
N GLN A 8 -1.76 -16.36 13.53
CA GLN A 8 -2.79 -16.28 12.50
C GLN A 8 -2.25 -16.93 11.22
N PRO A 9 -3.07 -17.73 10.50
CA PRO A 9 -2.65 -18.31 9.24
C PRO A 9 -2.25 -17.19 8.28
N ALA A 10 -1.19 -17.44 7.51
CA ALA A 10 -0.78 -16.48 6.50
C ALA A 10 -1.93 -16.23 5.52
N ARG A 11 -2.17 -14.95 5.18
CA ARG A 11 -3.22 -14.54 4.25
C ARG A 11 -2.57 -13.98 2.99
N LEU A 12 -2.97 -14.48 1.83
CA LEU A 12 -2.63 -13.90 0.55
C LEU A 12 -3.83 -13.10 0.04
N VAL A 13 -3.61 -11.81 -0.22
CA VAL A 13 -4.61 -10.88 -0.74
C VAL A 13 -4.18 -10.48 -2.14
N PHE A 14 -5.12 -10.49 -3.07
CA PHE A 14 -4.93 -9.95 -4.42
C PHE A 14 -5.78 -8.69 -4.56
N GLU A 15 -5.25 -7.72 -5.28
CA GLU A 15 -5.90 -6.44 -5.48
C GLU A 15 -5.74 -6.03 -6.94
N TYR A 16 -6.84 -5.62 -7.56
CA TYR A 16 -6.81 -4.94 -8.85
C TYR A 16 -7.56 -3.62 -8.69
N ASN A 17 -6.89 -2.52 -9.02
CA ASN A 17 -7.47 -1.20 -9.00
C ASN A 17 -7.34 -0.55 -10.37
N PHE A 18 -8.38 0.16 -10.77
CA PHE A 18 -8.44 0.88 -12.04
C PHE A 18 -9.08 2.23 -11.78
N ALA A 19 -8.35 3.30 -12.09
CA ALA A 19 -8.84 4.67 -12.05
C ALA A 19 -8.93 5.19 -13.48
N THR A 20 -10.12 5.59 -13.89
CA THR A 20 -10.33 6.34 -15.14
C THR A 20 -9.51 7.64 -15.07
N GLY A 21 -8.97 8.06 -16.22
CA GLY A 21 -8.36 9.38 -16.34
C GLY A 21 -9.44 10.39 -16.71
N ASP A 22 -9.24 11.66 -16.31
CA ASP A 22 -10.10 12.75 -16.76
C ASP A 22 -10.10 12.78 -18.31
N ASP A 23 -11.30 12.76 -18.90
CA ASP A 23 -11.47 13.07 -20.32
C ASP A 23 -11.23 14.59 -20.51
N PRO A 24 -10.24 15.02 -21.30
CA PRO A 24 -10.00 16.45 -21.53
C PRO A 24 -11.19 17.17 -22.19
N ALA A 25 -12.16 16.46 -22.77
CA ALA A 25 -13.38 17.02 -23.35
C ALA A 25 -14.53 17.20 -22.34
N THR A 26 -14.40 16.64 -21.14
CA THR A 26 -15.46 16.67 -20.12
C THR A 26 -15.06 17.65 -19.00
N PRO A 27 -15.86 18.69 -18.68
CA PRO A 27 -15.53 19.67 -17.64
C PRO A 27 -15.62 19.11 -16.21
N ALA A 28 -15.97 17.83 -16.07
CA ALA A 28 -15.96 17.14 -14.79
C ALA A 28 -14.53 16.67 -14.50
N ILE A 29 -13.92 17.26 -13.48
CA ILE A 29 -12.77 16.67 -12.80
C ILE A 29 -13.31 15.42 -12.09
N GLU A 30 -13.36 14.29 -12.78
CA GLU A 30 -13.65 12.98 -12.19
C GLU A 30 -12.35 12.42 -11.60
N ARG A 31 -11.71 13.20 -10.72
CA ARG A 31 -10.67 12.68 -9.83
C ARG A 31 -11.36 11.74 -8.87
N PHE A 32 -11.24 10.45 -9.15
CA PHE A 32 -11.73 9.36 -8.32
C PHE A 32 -11.22 9.45 -6.87
N ASP A 33 -10.18 10.26 -6.60
CA ASP A 33 -9.73 10.51 -5.24
C ASP A 33 -9.08 11.90 -5.07
N ASP A 34 -9.87 12.89 -4.65
CA ASP A 34 -9.36 14.14 -4.06
C ASP A 34 -8.68 13.89 -2.68
N LEU A 35 -8.67 12.63 -2.22
CA LEU A 35 -7.87 12.23 -1.06
C LEU A 35 -6.41 11.96 -1.42
N TYR A 36 -5.94 12.17 -2.67
CA TYR A 36 -4.52 12.01 -2.97
C TYR A 36 -3.63 12.87 -2.07
N PRO A 37 -2.66 12.25 -1.36
CA PRO A 37 -2.37 10.82 -1.33
C PRO A 37 -3.40 10.07 -0.48
N ALA A 38 -4.13 9.10 -1.06
CA ALA A 38 -4.96 8.17 -0.29
C ALA A 38 -4.02 7.64 0.80
N GLY A 39 -4.28 8.05 2.05
CA GLY A 39 -3.21 8.36 3.00
C GLY A 39 -2.16 7.28 3.14
N HIS A 40 -2.55 6.02 2.90
CA HIS A 40 -1.65 4.90 2.90
C HIS A 40 -2.06 3.79 1.91
N ASP A 41 -1.08 3.06 1.37
CA ASP A 41 -1.26 1.76 0.70
C ASP A 41 -1.76 0.70 1.72
N GLY A 42 -2.06 -0.51 1.25
CA GLY A 42 -2.51 -1.61 2.11
C GLY A 42 -1.55 -1.98 3.26
N PHE A 43 -0.35 -1.40 3.28
CA PHE A 43 0.68 -1.59 4.30
C PHE A 43 0.82 -0.40 5.26
N GLY A 44 0.02 0.65 5.12
CA GLY A 44 0.16 1.83 5.96
C GLY A 44 1.34 2.72 5.55
N LEU A 45 1.79 2.68 4.28
CA LEU A 45 2.78 3.62 3.71
C LEU A 45 2.10 4.64 2.82
N PRO A 46 2.54 5.91 2.77
CA PRO A 46 2.00 6.88 1.81
C PRO A 46 1.95 6.29 0.40
N ASP A 47 0.76 6.19 -0.20
CA ASP A 47 0.61 5.67 -1.58
C ASP A 47 0.98 6.80 -2.55
N PRO A 48 2.12 6.72 -3.25
CA PRO A 48 2.57 7.79 -4.13
C PRO A 48 1.98 7.65 -5.55
N ILE A 49 0.99 6.77 -5.75
CA ILE A 49 0.34 6.54 -7.03
C ILE A 49 -0.89 7.46 -7.13
N PRO A 50 -0.93 8.40 -8.08
CA PRO A 50 -2.15 9.17 -8.34
C PRO A 50 -3.23 8.23 -8.88
N TRP A 51 -4.39 8.26 -8.25
CA TRP A 51 -5.59 7.51 -8.63
C TRP A 51 -6.35 8.23 -9.77
N SER A 52 -5.66 8.49 -10.88
CA SER A 52 -6.26 9.02 -12.10
C SER A 52 -5.49 8.51 -13.31
N GLY A 53 -6.20 7.89 -14.26
CA GLY A 53 -5.60 7.33 -15.48
C GLY A 53 -4.56 6.24 -15.19
N THR A 54 -4.74 5.49 -14.11
CA THR A 54 -3.83 4.44 -13.65
C THR A 54 -4.54 3.11 -13.44
N GLN A 55 -3.82 2.02 -13.61
CA GLN A 55 -4.27 0.67 -13.28
C GLN A 55 -3.17 -0.05 -12.52
N THR A 56 -3.53 -0.85 -11.52
CA THR A 56 -2.58 -1.63 -10.72
C THR A 56 -3.08 -3.03 -10.49
N LEU A 57 -2.19 -4.01 -10.57
CA LEU A 57 -2.44 -5.38 -10.13
C LEU A 57 -1.42 -5.73 -9.05
N GLY A 58 -1.89 -6.10 -7.87
CA GLY A 58 -1.05 -6.37 -6.71
C GLY A 58 -1.38 -7.65 -5.97
N ALA A 59 -0.40 -8.08 -5.18
CA ALA A 59 -0.54 -9.17 -4.25
C ALA A 59 0.18 -8.84 -2.95
N VAL A 60 -0.40 -9.25 -1.83
CA VAL A 60 0.10 -9.00 -0.48
C VAL A 60 0.01 -10.28 0.34
N LEU A 61 1.13 -10.69 0.93
CA LEU A 61 1.19 -11.73 1.93
C LEU A 61 1.23 -11.09 3.32
N GLU A 62 0.29 -11.45 4.18
CA GLU A 62 0.23 -11.07 5.59
C GLU A 62 0.46 -12.29 6.46
N TRP A 63 1.25 -12.17 7.53
CA TRP A 63 1.44 -13.26 8.49
C TRP A 63 1.77 -12.75 9.88
N THR A 64 1.52 -13.57 10.89
CA THR A 64 1.95 -13.32 12.27
C THR A 64 3.03 -14.34 12.64
N ALA A 65 4.20 -13.87 13.06
CA ALA A 65 5.23 -14.72 13.61
C ALA A 65 5.38 -14.44 15.12
N LEU A 66 5.64 -15.48 15.91
CA LEU A 66 6.02 -15.34 17.32
C LEU A 66 4.98 -14.62 18.21
N GLY A 67 3.70 -14.62 17.82
CA GLY A 67 2.55 -14.10 18.60
C GLY A 67 2.49 -12.58 18.80
N GLU A 68 3.62 -11.88 18.73
CA GLU A 68 3.74 -10.44 18.95
C GLU A 68 4.12 -9.66 17.69
N TRP A 69 4.67 -10.35 16.68
CA TRP A 69 5.05 -9.74 15.41
C TRP A 69 4.02 -10.01 14.32
N SER A 70 3.56 -8.96 13.66
CA SER A 70 2.78 -9.03 12.43
C SER A 70 3.61 -8.47 11.29
N PHE A 71 3.61 -9.16 10.16
CA PHE A 71 4.31 -8.79 8.96
C PHE A 71 3.36 -8.74 7.79
N ALA A 72 3.66 -7.89 6.84
CA ALA A 72 3.04 -7.90 5.54
C ALA A 72 4.08 -7.53 4.48
N ALA A 73 4.06 -8.21 3.34
CA ALA A 73 4.94 -7.89 2.22
C ALA A 73 4.22 -8.15 0.91
N GLY A 74 4.49 -7.33 -0.09
CA GLY A 74 3.85 -7.48 -1.38
C GLY A 74 4.36 -6.50 -2.41
N GLY A 75 3.65 -6.48 -3.52
CA GLY A 75 3.96 -5.56 -4.59
C GLY A 75 2.83 -5.47 -5.59
N ARG A 76 2.92 -4.46 -6.44
CA ARG A 76 1.96 -4.20 -7.50
C ARG A 76 2.65 -3.76 -8.77
N SER A 77 2.10 -4.17 -9.91
CA SER A 77 2.38 -3.54 -11.19
C SER A 77 1.63 -2.21 -11.26
N ILE A 78 2.19 -1.27 -12.00
CA ILE A 78 1.61 0.05 -12.20
C ILE A 78 1.59 0.31 -13.69
N GLY A 79 0.41 0.55 -14.23
CA GLY A 79 0.18 0.91 -15.62
C GLY A 79 -0.58 2.22 -15.75
N ARG A 80 -0.41 2.87 -16.91
CA ARG A 80 -1.29 3.93 -17.37
C ARG A 80 -2.56 3.29 -17.93
N ALA A 81 -3.71 3.73 -17.48
CA ALA A 81 -5.00 3.38 -18.06
C ALA A 81 -5.22 4.15 -19.38
N GLY A 82 -5.81 3.50 -20.38
CA GLY A 82 -6.11 4.09 -21.68
C GLY A 82 -6.70 3.08 -22.67
N GLU A 83 -7.28 3.57 -23.75
CA GLU A 83 -7.81 2.74 -24.83
C GLU A 83 -6.69 1.88 -25.45
N GLY A 84 -6.87 0.55 -25.50
CA GLY A 84 -5.89 -0.39 -26.04
C GLY A 84 -5.12 -1.25 -25.02
N GLY A 85 -5.59 -1.36 -23.77
CA GLY A 85 -5.03 -2.28 -22.76
C GLY A 85 -3.99 -1.66 -21.81
N GLY A 86 -3.76 -0.35 -21.93
CA GLY A 86 -2.86 0.41 -21.07
C GLY A 86 -1.37 0.08 -21.27
N ARG A 87 -0.51 0.87 -20.63
CA ARG A 87 0.96 0.74 -20.74
C ARG A 87 1.56 0.50 -19.36
N LEU A 88 2.37 -0.55 -19.20
CA LEU A 88 3.13 -0.78 -17.98
C LEU A 88 4.15 0.36 -17.77
N LEU A 89 4.05 1.04 -16.63
CA LEU A 89 4.95 2.10 -16.19
C LEU A 89 6.04 1.57 -15.26
N GLY A 90 5.72 0.54 -14.47
CA GLY A 90 6.68 -0.09 -13.58
C GLY A 90 6.02 -0.91 -12.48
N TRP A 91 6.67 -0.97 -11.33
CA TRP A 91 6.25 -1.75 -10.18
C TRP A 91 6.55 -1.01 -8.87
N GLN A 92 5.85 -1.41 -7.82
CA GLN A 92 6.14 -1.08 -6.43
C GLN A 92 6.24 -2.36 -5.61
N ALA A 93 7.19 -2.41 -4.68
CA ALA A 93 7.29 -3.43 -3.66
C ALA A 93 7.26 -2.76 -2.29
N SER A 94 6.47 -3.32 -1.38
CA SER A 94 6.27 -2.78 -0.03
C SER A 94 6.43 -3.89 1.02
N GLY A 95 6.91 -3.49 2.20
CA GLY A 95 7.01 -4.35 3.37
C GLY A 95 6.63 -3.58 4.63
N PHE A 96 6.02 -4.28 5.58
CA PHE A 96 5.57 -3.78 6.87
C PHE A 96 5.90 -4.79 7.97
N ALA A 97 6.34 -4.28 9.11
CA ALA A 97 6.52 -5.04 10.34
C ALA A 97 5.92 -4.28 11.51
N ARG A 98 5.22 -5.00 12.38
CA ARG A 98 4.62 -4.48 13.61
C ARG A 98 4.93 -5.39 14.76
N TRP A 99 5.39 -4.82 15.86
CA TRP A 99 5.61 -5.53 17.11
C TRP A 99 4.78 -4.90 18.23
N GLU A 100 3.99 -5.71 18.93
CA GLU A 100 3.35 -5.30 20.18
C GLU A 100 4.26 -5.60 21.37
N PHE A 101 5.09 -4.62 21.76
CA PHE A 101 6.10 -4.78 22.82
C PHE A 101 5.55 -4.58 24.24
N ALA A 102 4.38 -3.97 24.36
CA ALA A 102 3.64 -3.87 25.61
C ALA A 102 2.14 -3.83 25.30
N THR A 103 1.29 -4.19 26.27
CA THR A 103 -0.16 -4.22 26.05
C THR A 103 -0.65 -2.87 25.53
N GLY A 104 -1.17 -2.90 24.30
CA GLY A 104 -1.68 -1.71 23.64
C GLY A 104 -0.63 -0.76 23.06
N TRP A 105 0.66 -1.10 23.08
CA TRP A 105 1.74 -0.33 22.46
C TRP A 105 2.39 -1.11 21.34
N GLN A 106 2.57 -0.44 20.21
CA GLN A 106 3.07 -1.06 18.99
C GLN A 106 4.19 -0.24 18.38
N LEU A 107 5.25 -0.91 17.95
CA LEU A 107 6.27 -0.37 17.08
C LEU A 107 5.96 -0.81 15.64
N CYS A 108 5.99 0.12 14.71
CA CYS A 108 5.67 -0.11 13.30
C CYS A 108 6.82 0.36 12.42
N PHE A 109 7.15 -0.45 11.42
CA PHE A 109 8.12 -0.15 10.38
C PHE A 109 7.51 -0.48 9.05
N SER A 110 7.80 0.35 8.05
CA SER A 110 7.38 0.09 6.71
C SER A 110 8.34 0.68 5.69
N TYR A 111 8.45 0.02 4.55
CA TYR A 111 9.33 0.42 3.46
C TYR A 111 8.68 0.12 2.12
N SER A 112 8.69 1.08 1.21
CA SER A 112 8.32 0.89 -0.19
C SER A 112 9.48 1.24 -1.09
N ARG A 113 9.55 0.52 -2.21
CA ARG A 113 10.40 0.84 -3.34
C ARG A 113 9.60 0.81 -4.63
N MET A 114 9.76 1.85 -5.44
CA MET A 114 9.16 1.96 -6.77
C MET A 114 10.24 1.87 -7.86
N ALA A 115 9.86 1.28 -8.99
CA ALA A 115 10.65 1.29 -10.21
C ALA A 115 10.96 2.73 -10.66
N ALA A 116 12.15 2.96 -11.23
CA ALA A 116 12.59 4.30 -11.64
C ALA A 116 11.63 4.96 -12.63
N ALA A 117 11.14 4.20 -13.61
CA ALA A 117 10.23 4.69 -14.63
C ALA A 117 8.88 5.13 -14.06
N ALA A 118 8.31 4.36 -13.13
CA ALA A 118 7.07 4.73 -12.46
C ALA A 118 7.26 5.95 -11.53
N ALA A 119 8.33 5.98 -10.74
CA ALA A 119 8.63 7.13 -9.88
C ALA A 119 8.84 8.43 -10.68
N ALA A 120 9.57 8.35 -11.80
CA ALA A 120 9.77 9.49 -12.70
C ALA A 120 8.46 9.96 -13.34
N TYR A 121 7.58 9.03 -13.73
CA TYR A 121 6.27 9.34 -14.32
C TYR A 121 5.37 10.12 -13.35
N PHE A 122 5.41 9.79 -12.06
CA PHE A 122 4.61 10.48 -11.03
C PHE A 122 5.33 11.67 -10.36
N GLY A 123 6.59 11.96 -10.73
CA GLY A 123 7.40 12.96 -10.03
C GLY A 123 7.65 12.63 -8.56
N GLY A 124 7.58 11.35 -8.18
CA GLY A 124 7.57 10.87 -6.80
C GLY A 124 8.90 10.27 -6.33
N ALA A 125 8.97 9.99 -5.03
CA ALA A 125 10.12 9.33 -4.42
C ALA A 125 10.19 7.85 -4.83
N ARG A 126 11.40 7.35 -5.13
CA ARG A 126 11.64 5.93 -5.44
C ARG A 126 11.60 5.03 -4.20
N HIS A 127 11.75 5.62 -3.03
CA HIS A 127 11.85 4.95 -1.75
C HIS A 127 11.04 5.72 -0.73
N ALA A 128 10.28 5.01 0.07
CA ALA A 128 9.60 5.56 1.24
C ALA A 128 9.90 4.66 2.44
N PHE A 129 10.17 5.27 3.58
CA PHE A 129 10.38 4.56 4.84
C PHE A 129 9.60 5.28 5.93
N THR A 130 8.88 4.52 6.74
CA THR A 130 8.19 5.04 7.93
C THR A 130 8.52 4.16 9.12
N ALA A 131 8.77 4.79 10.26
CA ALA A 131 8.87 4.13 11.54
C ALA A 131 8.11 4.94 12.59
N GLY A 132 7.41 4.26 13.50
CA GLY A 132 6.63 4.94 14.52
C GLY A 132 6.18 4.05 15.65
N ILE A 133 5.87 4.70 16.78
CA ILE A 133 5.23 4.07 17.93
C ILE A 133 3.77 4.50 17.94
N ARG A 134 2.86 3.55 18.10
CA ARG A 134 1.41 3.81 18.16
C ARG A 134 0.77 3.10 19.34
N ARG A 135 -0.26 3.73 19.90
CA ARG A 135 -1.12 3.11 20.91
C ARG A 135 -2.32 2.46 20.22
N ARG A 136 -2.53 1.17 20.46
CA ARG A 136 -3.77 0.48 20.09
C ARG A 136 -4.87 0.98 21.00
N ILE A 137 -5.69 1.89 20.50
CA ILE A 137 -6.95 2.24 21.14
C ILE A 137 -7.87 1.06 20.87
N GLY A 138 -8.44 0.45 21.92
CA GLY A 138 -9.36 -0.68 21.78
C GLY A 138 -10.51 -0.32 20.83
N GLY A 139 -10.84 -1.22 19.91
CA GLY A 139 -11.95 -1.03 18.98
C GLY A 139 -13.29 -1.25 19.66
N LEU A 140 -14.28 -0.45 19.23
CA LEU A 140 -15.70 -0.82 19.26
C LEU A 140 -15.92 -2.17 18.57
#